data_AF-A0A9D2P2S5-F1
#
_entry.id   AF-A0A9D2P2S5-F1
#
_cell.length_a   1.000
_cell.length_b   1.000
_cell.length_c   1.000
_cell.angle_alpha   90.00
_cell.angle_beta   90.00
_cell.angle_gamma   90.00
#
_symmetry.space_group_name_H-M   'P 1'
#
loop_
_entity.id
_entity.type
_entity.pdbx_description
1 polymer ?
#
loop_
_entity_poly.entity_id
_entity_poly.type
_entity_poly.pdbx_seq_one_letter_code
_entity_poly.pdbx_strand_id
1 'polypeptide(L)'
;MRTVVATALILLLAVFLAPMLFLGGPPGAPEETEPLPTATLPIDRTAITPGSDESRLIRVKLEDGMVATLTLADYLWRVVAAEMPASFETEALRAQAVTARTYTLYQMSIGANPNHPEADMCTDISCCQAYLDPEQAAANWGDGASAYAAKITDAVSSTDGQAIFYEGELIDAVFFSSAAGRTLDSVEVWGGSVPYLTGVESPEGEEVPNYHTTVTVPLEEFRTAFLAQYPQADLSGDPSGWFQNLQPTSSGGVDTVDVGGVSVKGTALRSLFGLRSANFTITTGADGVTFSVTGYGHGVGMSQYGANAMAKEGATWQEILEHYYTGVTIGPLEAG
;
A
#
# COMPACT_ATOMS: atom_id res chain seq x y z
N MET A 1 30.19 -4.79 -50.16
CA MET A 1 29.35 -5.81 -49.50
C MET A 1 29.86 -6.20 -48.11
N ARG A 2 31.14 -6.52 -47.91
CA ARG A 2 31.69 -6.89 -46.59
C ARG A 2 31.55 -5.81 -45.51
N THR A 3 31.75 -4.54 -45.84
CA THR A 3 31.61 -3.41 -44.90
C THR A 3 30.16 -3.15 -44.50
N VAL A 4 29.22 -3.21 -45.45
CA VAL A 4 27.78 -2.98 -45.18
C VAL A 4 27.18 -4.10 -44.30
N VAL A 5 27.60 -5.35 -44.50
CA VAL A 5 27.19 -6.48 -43.66
C VAL A 5 27.77 -6.38 -42.24
N ALA A 6 29.01 -5.88 -42.10
CA ALA A 6 29.61 -5.65 -40.78
C ALA A 6 28.89 -4.53 -40.01
N THR A 7 28.52 -3.42 -40.67
CA THR A 7 27.79 -2.32 -40.03
C THR A 7 26.37 -2.74 -39.63
N ALA A 8 25.69 -3.55 -40.46
CA ALA A 8 24.37 -4.10 -40.14
C ALA A 8 24.43 -5.09 -38.96
N LEU A 9 25.46 -5.94 -38.86
CA LEU A 9 25.64 -6.84 -37.72
C LEU A 9 25.91 -6.07 -36.41
N ILE A 10 26.71 -5.00 -36.47
CA ILE A 10 27.03 -4.17 -35.30
C ILE A 10 25.78 -3.43 -34.79
N LEU A 11 24.95 -2.89 -35.70
CA LEU A 11 23.69 -2.25 -35.34
C LEU A 11 22.67 -3.25 -34.77
N LEU A 12 22.63 -4.49 -35.28
CA LEU A 12 21.72 -5.52 -34.81
C LEU A 12 22.15 -6.08 -33.44
N LEU A 13 23.47 -6.20 -33.19
CA LEU A 13 24.04 -6.48 -31.87
C LEU A 13 23.80 -5.33 -30.88
N ALA A 14 23.88 -4.06 -31.32
CA ALA A 14 23.58 -2.91 -30.47
C ALA A 14 22.11 -2.86 -30.07
N VAL A 15 21.17 -3.24 -30.95
CA VAL A 15 19.74 -3.33 -30.64
C VAL A 15 19.43 -4.51 -29.71
N PHE A 16 20.14 -5.64 -29.83
CA PHE A 16 19.97 -6.80 -28.94
C PHE A 16 20.66 -6.67 -27.57
N LEU A 17 21.74 -5.86 -27.47
CA LEU A 17 22.49 -5.63 -26.24
C LEU A 17 22.10 -4.34 -25.50
N ALA A 18 21.41 -3.40 -26.16
CA ALA A 18 20.89 -2.20 -25.50
C ALA A 18 19.97 -2.50 -24.30
N PRO A 19 19.09 -3.52 -24.31
CA PRO A 19 18.30 -3.88 -23.13
C PRO A 19 19.15 -4.39 -21.97
N MET A 20 20.31 -5.01 -22.25
CA MET A 20 21.25 -5.47 -21.20
C MET A 20 22.01 -4.34 -20.51
N LEU A 21 22.09 -3.15 -21.13
CA LEU A 21 22.64 -1.95 -20.49
C LEU A 21 21.64 -1.26 -19.55
N PHE A 22 20.36 -1.66 -19.57
CA PHE A 22 19.32 -1.20 -18.65
C PHE A 22 18.90 -2.25 -17.61
N LEU A 23 19.53 -3.43 -17.61
CA LEU A 23 19.27 -4.55 -16.67
C LEU A 23 20.29 -4.61 -15.50
N GLY A 24 21.00 -3.51 -15.24
CA GLY A 24 22.08 -3.43 -14.24
C GLY A 24 21.91 -2.29 -13.24
N GLY A 25 20.69 -1.83 -12.97
CA GLY A 25 20.43 -1.06 -11.76
C GLY A 25 20.60 -1.98 -10.54
N PRO A 26 21.17 -1.53 -9.42
CA PRO A 26 21.13 -2.31 -8.19
C PRO A 26 19.66 -2.68 -7.90
N PRO A 27 19.38 -3.83 -7.26
CA PRO A 27 18.04 -4.07 -6.73
C PRO A 27 17.65 -2.81 -5.95
N GLY A 28 16.49 -2.23 -6.30
CA GLY A 28 15.94 -1.10 -5.58
C GLY A 28 16.03 -1.42 -4.10
N ALA A 29 16.49 -0.43 -3.32
CA ALA A 29 16.58 -0.53 -1.87
C ALA A 29 15.28 -1.14 -1.30
N PRO A 30 15.33 -1.85 -0.15
CA PRO A 30 14.13 -2.39 0.46
C PRO A 30 13.09 -1.28 0.58
N GLU A 31 11.92 -1.43 -0.04
CA GLU A 31 10.82 -0.49 0.12
C GLU A 31 10.53 -0.35 1.63
N GLU A 32 10.62 0.89 2.09
CA GLU A 32 10.54 1.28 3.49
C GLU A 32 9.17 0.90 4.08
N THR A 33 9.20 0.41 5.32
CA THR A 33 8.09 -0.29 5.97
C THR A 33 6.93 0.62 6.36
N GLU A 34 5.79 0.50 5.67
CA GLU A 34 4.45 1.00 6.06
C GLU A 34 4.25 1.11 7.59
N PRO A 35 3.71 2.23 8.11
CA PRO A 35 3.48 2.39 9.53
C PRO A 35 2.28 1.52 9.90
N LEU A 36 2.30 0.96 11.10
CA LEU A 36 1.14 0.26 11.62
C LEU A 36 0.16 1.31 12.19
N PRO A 37 -1.05 1.50 11.63
CA PRO A 37 -2.08 2.25 12.33
C PRO A 37 -2.30 1.63 13.71
N THR A 38 -2.47 2.49 14.70
CA THR A 38 -2.71 2.03 16.05
C THR A 38 -4.14 1.51 16.11
N ALA A 39 -4.31 0.24 16.44
CA ALA A 39 -5.60 -0.45 16.45
C ALA A 39 -6.57 -0.01 17.56
N THR A 40 -6.38 1.18 18.10
CA THR A 40 -7.26 1.83 19.07
C THR A 40 -7.70 3.16 18.50
N LEU A 41 -9.02 3.31 18.34
CA LEU A 41 -9.62 4.57 17.96
C LEU A 41 -9.34 5.63 19.05
N PRO A 42 -8.82 6.81 18.68
CA PRO A 42 -8.57 7.86 19.65
C PRO A 42 -9.90 8.35 20.23
N ILE A 43 -9.90 8.51 21.55
CA ILE A 43 -11.07 8.90 22.35
C ILE A 43 -11.41 10.38 22.16
N ASP A 44 -10.40 11.21 21.92
CA ASP A 44 -10.56 12.66 21.71
C ASP A 44 -10.21 12.99 20.26
N ARG A 45 -11.14 13.63 19.55
CA ARG A 45 -11.01 14.02 18.15
C ARG A 45 -11.43 15.45 17.98
N THR A 46 -10.62 16.21 17.26
CA THR A 46 -10.95 17.58 16.89
C THR A 46 -11.97 17.53 15.76
N ALA A 47 -13.10 18.21 15.94
CA ALA A 47 -14.11 18.35 14.90
C ALA A 47 -13.50 19.02 13.67
N ILE A 48 -13.59 18.33 12.53
CA ILE A 48 -13.19 18.89 11.24
C ILE A 48 -14.32 19.78 10.74
N THR A 49 -14.02 21.04 10.45
CA THR A 49 -15.01 21.96 9.87
C THR A 49 -15.42 21.51 8.47
N PRO A 50 -16.68 21.63 8.06
CA PRO A 50 -17.07 21.44 6.66
C PRO A 50 -16.41 22.42 5.71
N GLY A 51 -16.22 21.99 4.46
CA GLY A 51 -15.72 22.82 3.37
C GLY A 51 -15.40 21.97 2.15
N SER A 52 -15.31 22.62 0.99
CA SER A 52 -14.80 21.97 -0.22
C SER A 52 -13.30 21.75 -0.13
N ASP A 53 -12.79 20.80 -0.91
CA ASP A 53 -11.38 20.46 -0.96
C ASP A 53 -10.52 21.65 -1.40
N GLU A 54 -11.04 22.50 -2.28
CA GLU A 54 -10.37 23.72 -2.75
C GLU A 54 -10.25 24.80 -1.68
N SER A 55 -11.15 24.81 -0.70
CA SER A 55 -11.15 25.79 0.38
C SER A 55 -10.28 25.38 1.57
N ARG A 56 -9.94 24.09 1.67
CA ARG A 56 -9.14 23.53 2.76
C ARG A 56 -7.67 23.54 2.38
N LEU A 57 -6.84 24.07 3.27
CA LEU A 57 -5.39 23.98 3.14
C LEU A 57 -4.84 22.83 3.98
N ILE A 58 -3.87 22.10 3.41
CA ILE A 58 -3.14 21.01 4.05
C ILE A 58 -1.65 21.34 4.03
N ARG A 59 -0.98 21.17 5.16
CA ARG A 59 0.47 21.27 5.27
C ARG A 59 1.09 19.88 5.09
N VAL A 60 1.96 19.74 4.11
CA VAL A 60 2.57 18.46 3.73
C VAL A 60 4.08 18.56 3.88
N LYS A 61 4.67 17.70 4.71
CA LYS A 61 6.11 17.54 4.80
C LYS A 61 6.62 16.73 3.61
N LEU A 62 7.49 17.35 2.80
CA LEU A 62 8.11 16.77 1.62
C LEU A 62 9.36 15.97 2.00
N GLU A 63 9.86 15.18 1.04
CA GLU A 63 11.06 14.34 1.18
C GLU A 63 12.32 15.15 1.55
N ASP A 64 12.44 16.38 1.06
CA ASP A 64 13.54 17.30 1.40
C ASP A 64 13.42 17.94 2.79
N GLY A 65 12.37 17.59 3.54
CA GLY A 65 12.05 18.09 4.88
C GLY A 65 11.34 19.44 4.89
N MET A 66 11.06 20.05 3.73
CA MET A 66 10.26 21.29 3.67
C MET A 66 8.78 21.01 3.88
N VAL A 67 8.04 22.00 4.36
CA VAL A 67 6.58 21.93 4.48
C VAL A 67 5.94 22.77 3.39
N ALA A 68 5.26 22.11 2.47
CA ALA A 68 4.41 22.75 1.47
C ALA A 68 3.00 22.98 2.02
N THR A 69 2.31 24.01 1.53
CA THR A 69 0.89 24.22 1.80
C THR A 69 0.13 24.14 0.47
N LEU A 70 -0.83 23.23 0.40
CA LEU A 70 -1.63 22.92 -0.79
C LEU A 70 -3.11 23.04 -0.45
N THR A 71 -3.98 23.17 -1.45
CA THR A 71 -5.39 22.84 -1.24
C THR A 71 -5.52 21.33 -1.02
N LEU A 72 -6.57 20.88 -0.31
CA LEU A 72 -6.85 19.46 -0.18
C LEU A 72 -7.10 18.84 -1.57
N ALA A 73 -7.70 19.59 -2.50
CA ALA A 73 -7.91 19.12 -3.87
C ALA A 73 -6.58 18.80 -4.59
N ASP A 74 -5.62 19.72 -4.54
CA ASP A 74 -4.29 19.53 -5.13
C ASP A 74 -3.53 18.39 -4.46
N TYR A 75 -3.63 18.27 -3.14
CA TYR A 75 -3.03 17.17 -2.39
C TYR A 75 -3.63 15.82 -2.81
N LEU A 76 -4.95 15.72 -2.86
CA LEU A 76 -5.65 14.48 -3.23
C LEU A 76 -5.36 14.05 -4.66
N TRP A 77 -5.24 14.99 -5.60
CA TRP A 77 -4.82 14.67 -6.97
C TRP A 77 -3.47 13.96 -6.98
N ARG A 78 -2.51 14.47 -6.20
CA ARG A 78 -1.15 13.91 -6.09
C ARG A 78 -1.14 12.55 -5.40
N VAL A 79 -1.98 12.36 -4.38
CA VAL A 79 -2.15 11.05 -3.71
C VAL A 79 -2.77 10.03 -4.66
N VAL A 80 -3.89 10.34 -5.31
CA VAL A 80 -4.56 9.41 -6.22
C VAL A 80 -3.65 9.02 -7.40
N ALA A 81 -2.88 9.99 -7.94
CA ALA A 81 -1.91 9.73 -8.99
C ALA A 81 -0.74 8.83 -8.57
N ALA A 82 -0.38 8.84 -7.29
CA ALA A 82 0.69 8.04 -6.72
C ALA A 82 0.21 6.63 -6.30
N GLU A 83 -0.99 6.56 -5.73
CA GLU A 83 -1.52 5.35 -5.09
C GLU A 83 -2.12 4.36 -6.08
N MET A 84 -2.79 4.84 -7.14
CA MET A 84 -3.45 3.96 -8.09
C MET A 84 -3.02 4.23 -9.53
N PRO A 85 -2.87 3.18 -10.36
CA PRO A 85 -2.66 3.35 -11.78
C PRO A 85 -3.78 4.19 -12.39
N ALA A 86 -3.43 5.28 -13.09
CA ALA A 86 -4.42 6.15 -13.72
C ALA A 86 -5.27 5.46 -14.80
N SER A 87 -4.85 4.26 -15.25
CA SER A 87 -5.61 3.40 -16.15
C SER A 87 -6.77 2.66 -15.48
N PHE A 88 -6.83 2.61 -14.15
CA PHE A 88 -7.92 1.99 -13.40
C PHE A 88 -9.27 2.66 -13.70
N GLU A 89 -10.35 1.93 -13.46
CA GLU A 89 -11.70 2.41 -13.70
C GLU A 89 -12.02 3.70 -12.90
N THR A 90 -12.86 4.56 -13.47
CA THR A 90 -13.19 5.85 -12.86
C THR A 90 -13.83 5.70 -11.48
N GLU A 91 -14.67 4.69 -11.28
CA GLU A 91 -15.30 4.41 -9.97
C GLU A 91 -14.26 3.97 -8.93
N ALA A 92 -13.22 3.23 -9.33
CA ALA A 92 -12.11 2.92 -8.42
C ALA A 92 -11.34 4.19 -8.04
N LEU A 93 -11.00 5.05 -9.01
CA LEU A 93 -10.33 6.35 -8.76
C LEU A 93 -11.14 7.25 -7.82
N ARG A 94 -12.47 7.25 -7.95
CA ARG A 94 -13.39 7.96 -7.04
C ARG A 94 -13.36 7.37 -5.63
N ALA A 95 -13.41 6.04 -5.50
CA ALA A 95 -13.31 5.37 -4.20
C ALA A 95 -11.98 5.71 -3.50
N GLN A 96 -10.87 5.72 -4.24
CA GLN A 96 -9.57 6.14 -3.71
C GLN A 96 -9.52 7.61 -3.32
N ALA A 97 -10.12 8.51 -4.10
CA ALA A 97 -10.18 9.93 -3.74
C ALA A 97 -10.90 10.14 -2.40
N VAL A 98 -12.05 9.49 -2.21
CA VAL A 98 -12.83 9.55 -0.97
C VAL A 98 -12.10 8.89 0.20
N THR A 99 -11.45 7.76 -0.05
CA THR A 99 -10.62 7.06 0.96
C THR A 99 -9.46 7.93 1.41
N ALA A 100 -8.67 8.48 0.48
CA ALA A 100 -7.55 9.35 0.78
C ALA A 100 -7.97 10.64 1.49
N ARG A 101 -9.11 11.22 1.08
CA ARG A 101 -9.71 12.38 1.76
C ARG A 101 -10.06 12.04 3.19
N THR A 102 -10.78 10.93 3.40
CA THR A 102 -11.19 10.49 4.74
C THR A 102 -9.98 10.23 5.63
N TYR A 103 -8.97 9.52 5.13
CA TYR A 103 -7.72 9.27 5.86
C TYR A 103 -7.03 10.58 6.26
N THR A 104 -6.88 11.52 5.33
CA THR A 104 -6.27 12.84 5.60
C THR A 104 -7.02 13.60 6.70
N LEU A 105 -8.35 13.68 6.58
CA LEU A 105 -9.19 14.38 7.55
C LEU A 105 -9.19 13.67 8.91
N TYR A 106 -9.14 12.33 8.91
CA TYR A 106 -8.99 11.54 10.12
C TYR A 106 -7.66 11.85 10.82
N GLN A 107 -6.52 11.81 10.11
CA GLN A 107 -5.20 12.14 10.68
C GLN A 107 -5.18 13.55 11.28
N MET A 108 -5.80 14.53 10.61
CA MET A 108 -5.95 15.88 11.14
C MET A 108 -6.83 15.95 12.40
N SER A 109 -7.83 15.07 12.51
CA SER A 109 -8.76 15.06 13.65
C SER A 109 -8.11 14.52 14.93
N ILE A 110 -7.12 13.62 14.79
CA ILE A 110 -6.50 12.93 15.93
C ILE A 110 -5.28 13.66 16.51
N GLY A 111 -4.92 14.81 15.92
CA GLY A 111 -3.85 15.69 16.39
C GLY A 111 -2.53 15.52 15.64
N ALA A 112 -1.48 16.22 16.11
CA ALA A 112 -0.19 16.23 15.44
C ALA A 112 0.51 14.85 15.55
N ASN A 113 0.94 14.31 14.41
CA ASN A 113 1.73 13.10 14.35
C ASN A 113 3.18 13.37 14.81
N PRO A 114 3.74 12.59 15.76
CA PRO A 114 5.12 12.77 16.22
C PRO A 114 6.21 12.67 15.14
N ASN A 115 5.94 12.00 14.01
CA ASN A 115 6.89 11.86 12.90
C ASN A 115 7.02 13.16 12.06
N HIS A 116 6.00 14.01 12.12
CA HIS A 116 5.95 15.29 11.39
C HIS A 116 5.10 16.32 12.16
N PRO A 117 5.49 16.72 13.38
CA PRO A 117 4.70 17.61 14.23
C PRO A 117 4.42 18.99 13.61
N GLU A 118 5.21 19.39 12.61
CA GLU A 118 5.10 20.62 11.85
C GLU A 118 4.07 20.58 10.70
N ALA A 119 3.60 19.39 10.31
CA ALA A 119 2.77 19.17 9.13
C ALA A 119 1.55 18.28 9.44
N ASP A 120 0.51 18.42 8.62
CA ASP A 120 -0.72 17.64 8.75
C ASP A 120 -0.51 16.23 8.16
N MET A 121 0.24 16.14 7.05
CA MET A 121 0.61 14.90 6.35
C MET A 121 2.10 14.92 5.96
N CYS A 122 2.66 13.79 5.55
CA CYS A 122 3.96 13.71 4.86
C CYS A 122 3.89 12.90 3.57
N THR A 123 4.95 13.00 2.75
CA THR A 123 5.09 12.26 1.48
C THR A 123 5.72 10.88 1.63
N ASP A 124 6.06 10.49 2.85
CA ASP A 124 6.57 9.16 3.17
C ASP A 124 5.40 8.19 3.23
N ILE A 125 5.34 7.26 2.27
CA ILE A 125 4.31 6.22 2.22
C ILE A 125 4.36 5.33 3.47
N SER A 126 5.54 5.19 4.07
CA SER A 126 5.77 4.48 5.32
C SER A 126 5.28 5.23 6.57
N CYS A 127 4.69 6.42 6.41
CA CYS A 127 4.09 7.20 7.48
C CYS A 127 2.66 7.68 7.15
N CYS A 128 2.37 8.03 5.90
CA CYS A 128 1.10 8.64 5.49
C CYS A 128 0.53 7.97 4.24
N GLN A 129 0.79 8.55 3.06
CA GLN A 129 0.24 8.13 1.79
C GLN A 129 1.28 8.46 0.70
N ALA A 130 1.25 7.70 -0.39
CA ALA A 130 2.06 7.98 -1.55
C ALA A 130 1.73 9.38 -2.10
N TYR A 131 2.75 10.05 -2.62
CA TYR A 131 2.63 11.41 -3.13
C TYR A 131 3.48 11.56 -4.37
N LEU A 132 2.88 12.04 -5.46
CA LEU A 132 3.55 12.18 -6.75
C LEU A 132 3.43 13.61 -7.28
N ASP A 133 4.55 14.15 -7.75
CA ASP A 133 4.52 15.44 -8.42
C ASP A 133 3.85 15.37 -9.80
N PRO A 134 2.99 16.33 -10.20
CA PRO A 134 2.33 16.34 -11.50
C PRO A 134 3.27 16.25 -12.70
N GLU A 135 4.46 16.84 -12.63
CA GLU A 135 5.44 16.75 -13.73
C GLU A 135 5.99 15.33 -13.84
N GLN A 136 6.28 14.69 -12.70
CA GLN A 136 6.71 13.30 -12.66
C GLN A 136 5.60 12.34 -13.11
N ALA A 137 4.35 12.60 -12.71
CA ALA A 137 3.19 11.83 -13.16
C ALA A 137 3.02 11.92 -14.68
N ALA A 138 3.11 13.13 -15.24
CA ALA A 138 3.06 13.34 -16.69
C ALA A 138 4.20 12.63 -17.42
N ALA A 139 5.43 12.67 -16.87
CA ALA A 139 6.56 11.93 -17.42
C ALA A 139 6.34 10.41 -17.42
N ASN A 140 5.77 9.87 -16.33
CA ASN A 140 5.44 8.45 -16.20
C ASN A 140 4.36 8.01 -17.20
N TRP A 141 3.41 8.89 -17.50
CA TRP A 141 2.27 8.61 -18.37
C TRP A 141 2.54 8.86 -19.86
N GLY A 142 3.57 9.61 -20.21
CA GLY A 142 3.93 9.94 -21.59
C GLY A 142 2.76 10.56 -22.36
N ASP A 143 2.46 10.03 -23.55
CA ASP A 143 1.39 10.53 -24.41
C ASP A 143 -0.01 10.48 -23.76
N GLY A 144 -0.20 9.62 -22.75
CA GLY A 144 -1.44 9.50 -21.99
C GLY A 144 -1.64 10.57 -20.91
N ALA A 145 -0.62 11.41 -20.64
CA ALA A 145 -0.59 12.29 -19.47
C ALA A 145 -1.81 13.19 -19.33
N SER A 146 -2.23 13.84 -20.42
CA SER A 146 -3.39 14.75 -20.39
C SER A 146 -4.70 14.02 -20.05
N ALA A 147 -4.92 12.85 -20.65
CA ALA A 147 -6.13 12.07 -20.42
C ALA A 147 -6.18 11.50 -18.99
N TYR A 148 -5.05 11.00 -18.47
CA TYR A 148 -4.95 10.48 -17.11
C TYR A 148 -5.05 11.57 -16.06
N ALA A 149 -4.41 12.72 -16.28
CA ALA A 149 -4.55 13.87 -15.40
C ALA A 149 -6.01 14.33 -15.30
N ALA A 150 -6.71 14.45 -16.44
CA ALA A 150 -8.13 14.81 -16.47
C ALA A 150 -9.01 13.77 -15.74
N LYS A 151 -8.74 12.46 -15.94
CA LYS A 151 -9.47 11.40 -15.26
C LYS A 151 -9.35 11.47 -13.73
N ILE A 152 -8.15 11.75 -13.22
CA ILE A 152 -7.92 11.91 -11.78
C ILE A 152 -8.55 13.20 -11.26
N THR A 153 -8.42 14.31 -12.00
CA THR A 153 -9.09 15.58 -11.66
C THR A 153 -10.61 15.38 -11.57
N ASP A 154 -11.21 14.66 -12.51
CA ASP A 154 -12.64 14.35 -12.48
C ASP A 154 -12.98 13.45 -11.28
N ALA A 155 -12.17 12.45 -10.95
CA ALA A 155 -12.41 11.58 -9.79
C ALA A 155 -12.38 12.36 -8.45
N VAL A 156 -11.40 13.25 -8.28
CA VAL A 156 -11.28 14.11 -7.08
C VAL A 156 -12.45 15.10 -7.01
N SER A 157 -12.69 15.87 -8.08
CA SER A 157 -13.70 16.93 -8.08
C SER A 157 -15.14 16.41 -8.04
N SER A 158 -15.43 15.27 -8.68
CA SER A 158 -16.78 14.67 -8.63
C SER A 158 -17.11 13.99 -7.29
N THR A 159 -16.12 13.87 -6.40
CA THR A 159 -16.28 13.38 -5.03
C THR A 159 -15.95 14.44 -3.98
N ASP A 160 -15.92 15.72 -4.37
CA ASP A 160 -15.59 16.85 -3.49
C ASP A 160 -16.41 16.80 -2.18
N GLY A 161 -15.70 16.93 -1.07
CA GLY A 161 -16.28 16.92 0.28
C GLY A 161 -16.86 15.58 0.75
N GLN A 162 -16.89 14.53 -0.07
CA GLN A 162 -17.38 13.20 0.34
C GLN A 162 -16.35 12.50 1.23
N ALA A 163 -16.81 11.97 2.36
CA ALA A 163 -16.01 11.22 3.32
C ALA A 163 -16.77 10.00 3.85
N ILE A 164 -16.04 9.11 4.53
CA ILE A 164 -16.55 7.85 5.07
C ILE A 164 -16.66 7.97 6.60
N PHE A 165 -17.81 7.57 7.13
CA PHE A 165 -18.12 7.70 8.55
C PHE A 165 -18.59 6.37 9.14
N TYR A 166 -18.28 6.16 10.40
CA TYR A 166 -18.85 5.10 11.22
C TYR A 166 -19.42 5.74 12.48
N GLU A 167 -20.71 5.51 12.75
CA GLU A 167 -21.43 6.15 13.87
C GLU A 167 -21.32 7.69 13.89
N GLY A 168 -21.25 8.31 12.69
CA GLY A 168 -21.16 9.76 12.51
C GLY A 168 -19.74 10.34 12.61
N GLU A 169 -18.74 9.53 12.95
CA GLU A 169 -17.35 9.94 13.08
C GLU A 169 -16.51 9.49 11.87
N LEU A 170 -15.52 10.29 11.47
CA LEU A 170 -14.59 9.91 10.40
C LEU A 170 -13.88 8.59 10.72
N ILE A 171 -13.77 7.71 9.72
CA ILE A 171 -13.02 6.46 9.89
C ILE A 171 -11.53 6.64 9.61
N ASP A 172 -10.72 5.76 10.18
CA ASP A 172 -9.35 5.51 9.71
C ASP A 172 -9.42 4.71 8.40
N ALA A 173 -9.50 5.42 7.27
CA ALA A 173 -9.75 4.86 5.94
C ALA A 173 -8.46 4.29 5.31
N VAL A 174 -7.88 3.28 5.95
CA VAL A 174 -6.68 2.57 5.48
C VAL A 174 -6.97 1.77 4.20
N PHE A 175 -5.97 1.63 3.34
CA PHE A 175 -6.08 0.93 2.06
C PHE A 175 -4.71 0.40 1.65
N PHE A 176 -4.70 -0.53 0.71
CA PHE A 176 -3.49 -1.22 0.27
C PHE A 176 -3.63 -1.74 -1.17
N SER A 177 -2.52 -2.22 -1.74
CA SER A 177 -2.48 -2.59 -3.16
C SER A 177 -3.38 -3.77 -3.53
N SER A 178 -3.14 -4.95 -2.98
CA SER A 178 -3.88 -6.16 -3.35
C SER A 178 -3.96 -7.19 -2.22
N ALA A 179 -5.14 -7.77 -2.05
CA ALA A 179 -5.44 -8.83 -1.11
C ALA A 179 -5.16 -10.19 -1.74
N ALA A 180 -4.90 -11.19 -0.90
CA ALA A 180 -4.85 -12.58 -1.32
C ALA A 180 -6.25 -13.18 -1.23
N GLY A 181 -7.16 -12.73 -2.09
CA GLY A 181 -8.59 -13.12 -2.13
C GLY A 181 -9.47 -12.57 -1.00
N ARG A 182 -8.89 -12.12 0.13
CA ARG A 182 -9.63 -11.57 1.26
C ARG A 182 -8.82 -10.53 2.03
N THR A 183 -9.47 -9.49 2.52
CA THR A 183 -8.90 -8.52 3.47
C THR A 183 -8.92 -9.11 4.90
N LEU A 184 -8.17 -8.48 5.80
CA LEU A 184 -7.92 -8.91 7.17
C LEU A 184 -8.65 -8.00 8.17
N ASP A 185 -9.02 -8.57 9.31
CA ASP A 185 -9.45 -7.79 10.45
C ASP A 185 -8.28 -6.97 11.01
N SER A 186 -8.55 -5.74 11.46
CA SER A 186 -7.53 -4.88 12.10
C SER A 186 -6.83 -5.56 13.29
N VAL A 187 -7.55 -6.45 14.00
CA VAL A 187 -7.01 -7.17 15.16
C VAL A 187 -5.95 -8.19 14.77
N GLU A 188 -6.04 -8.80 13.58
CA GLU A 188 -5.07 -9.78 13.09
C GLU A 188 -3.72 -9.11 12.78
N VAL A 189 -3.78 -7.88 12.26
CA VAL A 189 -2.58 -7.14 11.81
C VAL A 189 -2.01 -6.26 12.92
N TRP A 190 -2.86 -5.59 13.70
CA TRP A 190 -2.45 -4.54 14.64
C TRP A 190 -2.92 -4.79 16.09
N GLY A 191 -3.62 -5.90 16.36
CA GLY A 191 -3.96 -6.36 17.72
C GLY A 191 -5.19 -5.71 18.37
N GLY A 192 -5.80 -4.70 17.74
CA GLY A 192 -7.02 -4.04 18.24
C GLY A 192 -8.16 -4.08 17.23
N SER A 193 -9.38 -4.16 17.75
CA SER A 193 -10.59 -4.31 16.95
C SER A 193 -11.15 -2.94 16.55
N VAL A 194 -11.31 -2.73 15.26
CA VAL A 194 -11.97 -1.56 14.68
C VAL A 194 -13.19 -2.04 13.89
N PRO A 195 -14.42 -1.67 14.29
CA PRO A 195 -15.65 -2.31 13.78
C PRO A 195 -15.84 -2.25 12.26
N TYR A 196 -15.34 -1.21 11.61
CA TYR A 196 -15.44 -1.01 10.15
C TYR A 196 -14.25 -1.59 9.38
N LEU A 197 -13.19 -2.06 10.06
CA LEU A 197 -12.01 -2.71 9.46
C LEU A 197 -12.05 -4.21 9.72
N THR A 198 -13.12 -4.83 9.23
CA THR A 198 -13.29 -6.28 9.23
C THR A 198 -12.95 -6.85 7.87
N GLY A 199 -12.40 -8.06 7.84
CA GLY A 199 -12.03 -8.72 6.62
C GLY A 199 -13.26 -9.04 5.76
N VAL A 200 -13.14 -8.79 4.46
CA VAL A 200 -14.15 -9.09 3.43
C VAL A 200 -13.48 -9.75 2.22
N GLU A 201 -14.26 -10.47 1.42
CA GLU A 201 -13.77 -11.03 0.14
C GLU A 201 -13.29 -9.92 -0.78
N SER A 202 -12.27 -10.18 -1.59
CA SER A 202 -11.67 -9.19 -2.50
C SER A 202 -11.48 -9.85 -3.87
N PRO A 203 -12.10 -9.33 -4.95
CA PRO A 203 -12.27 -10.06 -6.20
C PRO A 203 -11.07 -10.05 -7.15
N GLU A 204 -9.97 -9.35 -6.82
CA GLU A 204 -8.77 -9.32 -7.64
C GLU A 204 -8.06 -10.69 -7.72
N GLY A 205 -7.30 -10.88 -8.81
CA GLY A 205 -6.56 -12.10 -9.06
C GLY A 205 -5.26 -11.90 -9.85
N GLU A 206 -5.00 -12.82 -10.79
CA GLU A 206 -3.75 -12.90 -11.56
C GLU A 206 -3.48 -11.67 -12.46
N GLU A 207 -4.46 -10.80 -12.67
CA GLU A 207 -4.27 -9.53 -13.35
C GLU A 207 -3.45 -8.52 -12.54
N VAL A 208 -3.31 -8.73 -11.23
CA VAL A 208 -2.45 -7.92 -10.38
C VAL A 208 -0.98 -8.15 -10.77
N PRO A 209 -0.23 -7.11 -11.17
CA PRO A 209 1.19 -7.24 -11.47
C PRO A 209 1.97 -7.80 -10.28
N ASN A 210 2.75 -8.85 -10.57
CA ASN A 210 3.52 -9.57 -9.57
C ASN A 210 2.64 -10.11 -8.42
N TYR A 211 1.38 -10.51 -8.68
CA TYR A 211 0.45 -10.96 -7.63
C TYR A 211 1.05 -12.04 -6.72
N HIS A 212 1.77 -12.98 -7.34
CA HIS A 212 2.60 -13.97 -6.68
C HIS A 212 4.09 -13.60 -6.84
N THR A 213 4.82 -13.53 -5.72
CA THR A 213 6.26 -13.29 -5.71
C THR A 213 6.99 -14.33 -4.87
N THR A 214 8.28 -14.48 -5.11
CA THR A 214 9.14 -15.38 -4.34
C THR A 214 10.39 -14.64 -3.89
N VAL A 215 10.71 -14.75 -2.61
CA VAL A 215 11.96 -14.25 -2.02
C VAL A 215 12.71 -15.43 -1.42
N THR A 216 13.96 -15.66 -1.85
CA THR A 216 14.82 -16.68 -1.25
C THR A 216 15.96 -16.00 -0.52
N VAL A 217 16.01 -16.20 0.79
CA VAL A 217 17.03 -15.63 1.68
C VAL A 217 18.06 -16.73 2.00
N PRO A 218 19.34 -16.54 1.67
CA PRO A 218 20.39 -17.47 2.04
C PRO A 218 20.39 -17.75 3.55
N LEU A 219 20.68 -18.99 3.95
CA LEU A 219 20.55 -19.43 5.35
C LEU A 219 21.32 -18.56 6.36
N GLU A 220 22.55 -18.17 6.01
CA GLU A 220 23.37 -17.32 6.90
C GLU A 220 22.89 -15.88 6.96
N GLU A 221 22.32 -15.37 5.86
CA GLU A 221 21.69 -14.05 5.84
C GLU A 221 20.40 -14.05 6.68
N PHE A 222 19.57 -15.08 6.53
CA PHE A 222 18.38 -15.28 7.36
C PHE A 222 18.76 -15.34 8.85
N ARG A 223 19.74 -16.18 9.19
CA ARG A 223 20.25 -16.33 10.57
C ARG A 223 20.72 -14.99 11.11
N THR A 224 21.53 -14.26 10.36
CA THR A 224 22.10 -12.98 10.80
C THR A 224 21.02 -11.92 11.02
N ALA A 225 20.12 -11.74 10.05
CA ALA A 225 19.05 -10.76 10.13
C ALA A 225 18.05 -11.09 11.25
N PHE A 226 17.67 -12.36 11.38
CA PHE A 226 16.70 -12.79 12.39
C PHE A 226 17.26 -12.68 13.80
N LEU A 227 18.49 -13.14 14.05
CA LEU A 227 19.12 -13.08 15.37
C LEU A 227 19.47 -11.65 15.81
N ALA A 228 19.63 -10.71 14.88
CA ALA A 228 19.78 -9.30 15.22
C ALA A 228 18.53 -8.78 15.97
N GLN A 229 17.33 -9.20 15.56
CA GLN A 229 16.07 -8.76 16.18
C GLN A 229 15.59 -9.69 17.28
N TYR A 230 15.90 -10.99 17.18
CA TYR A 230 15.46 -12.04 18.10
C TYR A 230 16.67 -12.86 18.58
N PRO A 231 17.57 -12.28 19.40
CA PRO A 231 18.81 -12.93 19.82
C PRO A 231 18.60 -14.21 20.67
N GLN A 232 17.39 -14.43 21.18
CA GLN A 232 17.01 -15.61 21.95
C GLN A 232 16.58 -16.82 21.08
N ALA A 233 16.46 -16.66 19.77
CA ALA A 233 16.08 -17.76 18.89
C ALA A 233 17.22 -18.74 18.67
N ASP A 234 16.89 -20.03 18.64
CA ASP A 234 17.83 -21.10 18.31
C ASP A 234 17.66 -21.52 16.84
N LEU A 235 18.52 -20.98 15.99
CA LEU A 235 18.63 -21.38 14.58
C LEU A 235 19.80 -22.34 14.35
N SER A 236 20.28 -23.02 15.39
CA SER A 236 21.27 -24.08 15.22
C SER A 236 20.64 -25.33 14.57
N GLY A 237 21.46 -26.16 13.94
CA GLY A 237 20.97 -27.39 13.30
C GLY A 237 20.28 -27.18 11.95
N ASP A 238 19.42 -28.14 11.59
CA ASP A 238 18.83 -28.26 10.26
C ASP A 238 17.71 -27.21 10.04
N PRO A 239 17.74 -26.43 8.93
CA PRO A 239 16.74 -25.41 8.62
C PRO A 239 15.29 -25.91 8.53
N SER A 240 15.08 -27.19 8.23
CA SER A 240 13.73 -27.79 8.23
C SER A 240 13.05 -27.74 9.59
N GLY A 241 13.83 -27.64 10.68
CA GLY A 241 13.31 -27.52 12.04
C GLY A 241 13.11 -26.09 12.53
N TRP A 242 13.53 -25.07 11.77
CA TRP A 242 13.52 -23.68 12.23
C TRP A 242 12.12 -23.10 12.37
N PHE A 243 11.17 -23.52 11.54
CA PHE A 243 9.81 -22.99 11.50
C PHE A 243 8.81 -23.99 12.06
N GLN A 244 8.08 -23.62 13.11
CA GLN A 244 7.12 -24.47 13.80
C GLN A 244 5.85 -23.69 14.17
N ASN A 245 4.79 -24.42 14.53
CA ASN A 245 3.56 -23.87 15.12
C ASN A 245 2.90 -22.70 14.35
N LEU A 246 3.02 -22.69 13.03
CA LEU A 246 2.41 -21.65 12.17
C LEU A 246 0.90 -21.55 12.42
N GLN A 247 0.45 -20.35 12.77
CA GLN A 247 -0.96 -19.99 12.90
C GLN A 247 -1.37 -19.12 11.70
N PRO A 248 -2.40 -19.52 10.94
CA PRO A 248 -2.83 -18.76 9.78
C PRO A 248 -3.70 -17.55 10.15
N THR A 249 -3.66 -16.49 9.33
CA THR A 249 -4.68 -15.43 9.35
C THR A 249 -5.98 -15.91 8.71
N SER A 250 -7.04 -15.10 8.81
CA SER A 250 -8.31 -15.35 8.12
C SER A 250 -8.21 -15.38 6.59
N SER A 251 -7.16 -14.79 5.99
CA SER A 251 -6.88 -14.86 4.55
C SER A 251 -5.91 -16.01 4.16
N GLY A 252 -5.55 -16.88 5.11
CA GLY A 252 -4.63 -18.00 4.89
C GLY A 252 -3.15 -17.62 4.89
N GLY A 253 -2.82 -16.37 5.22
CA GLY A 253 -1.45 -15.91 5.44
C GLY A 253 -0.90 -16.33 6.80
N VAL A 254 0.22 -15.73 7.22
CA VAL A 254 0.84 -16.03 8.52
C VAL A 254 0.43 -14.99 9.56
N ASP A 255 -0.35 -15.40 10.56
CA ASP A 255 -0.56 -14.57 11.76
C ASP A 255 0.70 -14.65 12.62
N THR A 256 1.01 -15.84 13.14
CA THR A 256 2.24 -16.10 13.89
C THR A 256 2.94 -17.38 13.43
N VAL A 257 4.23 -17.47 13.69
CA VAL A 257 5.05 -18.66 13.48
C VAL A 257 6.18 -18.68 14.51
N ASP A 258 6.53 -19.86 15.01
CA ASP A 258 7.70 -20.03 15.85
C ASP A 258 8.94 -20.18 14.96
N VAL A 259 9.91 -19.30 15.16
CA VAL A 259 11.19 -19.31 14.45
C VAL A 259 12.30 -19.52 15.47
N GLY A 260 12.94 -20.69 15.43
CA GLY A 260 13.96 -21.08 16.42
C GLY A 260 13.44 -21.06 17.87
N GLY A 261 12.17 -21.43 18.07
CA GLY A 261 11.51 -21.43 19.39
C GLY A 261 10.99 -20.07 19.86
N VAL A 262 11.02 -19.04 19.01
CA VAL A 262 10.46 -17.71 19.30
C VAL A 262 9.22 -17.47 18.44
N SER A 263 8.07 -17.26 19.08
CA SER A 263 6.85 -16.84 18.38
C SER A 263 6.99 -15.42 17.84
N VAL A 264 6.85 -15.26 16.53
CA VAL A 264 6.87 -13.96 15.84
C VAL A 264 5.65 -13.81 14.94
N LYS A 265 5.23 -12.56 14.68
CA LYS A 265 4.16 -12.25 13.73
C LYS A 265 4.65 -12.40 12.28
N GLY A 266 3.77 -12.82 11.37
CA GLY A 266 4.08 -12.85 9.93
C GLY A 266 4.41 -11.45 9.38
N THR A 267 3.82 -10.40 9.93
CA THR A 267 4.15 -9.00 9.61
C THR A 267 5.59 -8.63 9.98
N ALA A 268 6.14 -9.20 11.05
CA ALA A 268 7.54 -8.98 11.40
C ALA A 268 8.50 -9.63 10.40
N LEU A 269 8.18 -10.84 9.92
CA LEU A 269 8.93 -11.51 8.85
C LEU A 269 8.81 -10.76 7.51
N ARG A 270 7.61 -10.25 7.21
CA ARG A 270 7.38 -9.39 6.05
C ARG A 270 8.34 -8.19 6.05
N SER A 271 8.37 -7.42 7.14
CA SER A 271 9.26 -6.27 7.26
C SER A 271 10.73 -6.66 7.22
N LEU A 272 11.11 -7.71 7.95
CA LEU A 272 12.52 -8.11 8.07
C LEU A 272 13.13 -8.58 6.74
N PHE A 273 12.34 -9.22 5.88
CA PHE A 273 12.81 -9.80 4.62
C PHE A 273 12.26 -9.11 3.37
N GLY A 274 11.69 -7.91 3.51
CA GLY A 274 11.19 -7.11 2.40
C GLY A 274 10.11 -7.83 1.58
N LEU A 275 9.23 -8.59 2.25
CA LEU A 275 8.15 -9.30 1.58
C LEU A 275 7.01 -8.33 1.26
N ARG A 276 6.31 -8.58 0.15
CA ARG A 276 5.17 -7.74 -0.26
C ARG A 276 4.00 -7.82 0.72
N SER A 277 3.71 -8.99 1.27
CA SER A 277 2.63 -9.17 2.23
C SER A 277 3.02 -10.16 3.34
N ALA A 278 2.19 -10.26 4.38
CA ALA A 278 2.27 -11.33 5.36
C ALA A 278 1.50 -12.59 4.92
N ASN A 279 0.97 -12.61 3.70
CA ASN A 279 0.33 -13.79 3.11
C ASN A 279 1.37 -14.57 2.31
N PHE A 280 2.08 -15.46 3.00
CA PHE A 280 3.13 -16.27 2.41
C PHE A 280 3.20 -17.68 2.96
N THR A 281 3.79 -18.59 2.18
CA THR A 281 4.24 -19.91 2.65
C THR A 281 5.76 -19.93 2.76
N ILE A 282 6.27 -20.74 3.69
CA ILE A 282 7.71 -20.88 3.94
C ILE A 282 8.16 -22.27 3.53
N THR A 283 9.26 -22.35 2.79
CA THR A 283 9.99 -23.60 2.55
C THR A 283 11.47 -23.39 2.87
N THR A 284 12.13 -24.44 3.33
CA THR A 284 13.58 -24.41 3.57
C THR A 284 14.27 -25.44 2.71
N GLY A 285 15.43 -25.07 2.17
CA GLY A 285 16.21 -25.91 1.27
C GLY A 285 17.70 -25.56 1.31
N ALA A 286 18.46 -26.22 0.44
CA ALA A 286 19.90 -26.01 0.34
C ALA A 286 20.27 -24.55 0.00
N ASP A 287 19.41 -23.89 -0.77
CA ASP A 287 19.65 -22.52 -1.26
C ASP A 287 19.21 -21.44 -0.26
N GLY A 288 18.45 -21.78 0.78
CA GLY A 288 17.94 -20.80 1.73
C GLY A 288 16.56 -21.08 2.31
N VAL A 289 15.98 -20.03 2.91
CA VAL A 289 14.57 -19.94 3.28
C VAL A 289 13.84 -19.24 2.13
N THR A 290 12.88 -19.92 1.53
CA THR A 290 12.08 -19.38 0.43
C THR A 290 10.67 -19.04 0.92
N PHE A 291 10.29 -17.77 0.74
CA PHE A 291 8.96 -17.24 0.94
C PHE A 291 8.24 -17.15 -0.40
N SER A 292 7.09 -17.80 -0.53
CA SER A 292 6.17 -17.60 -1.65
C SER A 292 5.02 -16.73 -1.17
N VAL A 293 4.93 -15.51 -1.68
CA VAL A 293 4.10 -14.40 -1.18
C VAL A 293 2.99 -14.11 -2.17
N THR A 294 1.77 -13.87 -1.68
CA THR A 294 0.61 -13.47 -2.48
C THR A 294 0.07 -12.11 -2.04
N GLY A 295 -0.31 -11.27 -3.00
CA GLY A 295 -0.82 -9.93 -2.74
C GLY A 295 0.27 -8.94 -2.30
N TYR A 296 -0.14 -7.71 -2.03
CA TYR A 296 0.77 -6.63 -1.66
C TYR A 296 0.14 -5.63 -0.69
N GLY A 297 0.79 -5.41 0.46
CA GLY A 297 0.37 -4.46 1.47
C GLY A 297 -0.02 -5.10 2.80
N HIS A 298 -0.58 -4.29 3.69
CA HIS A 298 -0.93 -4.72 5.06
C HIS A 298 -2.23 -5.53 5.15
N GLY A 299 -3.10 -5.46 4.14
CA GLY A 299 -4.26 -6.35 4.04
C GLY A 299 -5.55 -5.86 4.69
N VAL A 300 -5.63 -4.63 5.22
CA VAL A 300 -6.79 -4.13 6.00
C VAL A 300 -7.46 -2.98 5.25
N GLY A 301 -8.79 -2.89 5.29
CA GLY A 301 -9.53 -1.83 4.60
C GLY A 301 -9.64 -2.10 3.11
N MET A 302 -9.53 -1.05 2.28
CA MET A 302 -9.77 -1.15 0.84
C MET A 302 -8.59 -1.71 0.05
N SER A 303 -8.82 -2.76 -0.74
CA SER A 303 -7.89 -3.21 -1.78
C SER A 303 -8.05 -2.37 -3.05
N GLN A 304 -6.96 -1.76 -3.53
CA GLN A 304 -6.97 -0.94 -4.75
C GLN A 304 -7.28 -1.77 -6.00
N TYR A 305 -6.65 -2.94 -6.15
CA TYR A 305 -6.94 -3.82 -7.28
C TYR A 305 -8.33 -4.46 -7.16
N GLY A 306 -8.78 -4.77 -5.94
CA GLY A 306 -10.12 -5.26 -5.70
C GLY A 306 -11.19 -4.21 -6.02
N ALA A 307 -10.99 -2.96 -5.64
CA ALA A 307 -11.84 -1.83 -6.04
C ALA A 307 -11.92 -1.69 -7.56
N ASN A 308 -10.79 -1.84 -8.27
CA ASN A 308 -10.75 -1.81 -9.73
C ASN A 308 -11.49 -3.00 -10.36
N ALA A 309 -11.37 -4.21 -9.79
CA ALA A 309 -12.11 -5.37 -10.25
C ALA A 309 -13.63 -5.18 -10.06
N MET A 310 -14.07 -4.71 -8.90
CA MET A 310 -15.48 -4.37 -8.65
C MET A 310 -16.00 -3.30 -9.62
N ALA A 311 -15.22 -2.25 -9.87
CA ALA A 311 -15.58 -1.19 -10.81
C ALA A 311 -15.74 -1.71 -12.25
N LYS A 312 -14.89 -2.66 -12.68
CA LYS A 312 -15.03 -3.32 -14.00
C LYS A 312 -16.31 -4.14 -14.11
N GLU A 313 -16.80 -4.67 -12.99
CA GLU A 313 -18.08 -5.38 -12.90
C GLU A 313 -19.29 -4.44 -12.76
N GLY A 314 -19.06 -3.12 -12.72
CA GLY A 314 -20.09 -2.09 -12.72
C GLY A 314 -20.46 -1.56 -11.34
N ALA A 315 -19.72 -1.92 -10.29
CA ALA A 315 -19.90 -1.33 -8.97
C ALA A 315 -19.57 0.18 -8.99
N THR A 316 -20.41 0.96 -8.34
CA THR A 316 -20.17 2.38 -8.06
C THR A 316 -19.11 2.54 -6.98
N TRP A 317 -18.50 3.72 -6.90
CA TRP A 317 -17.52 4.03 -5.87
C TRP A 317 -18.09 3.90 -4.45
N GLN A 318 -19.39 4.18 -4.25
CA GLN A 318 -20.05 3.97 -2.96
C GLN A 318 -20.14 2.48 -2.60
N GLU A 319 -20.59 1.64 -3.52
CA GLU A 319 -20.70 0.19 -3.30
C GLU A 319 -19.32 -0.43 -3.02
N ILE A 320 -18.27 0.07 -3.67
CA ILE A 320 -16.88 -0.33 -3.38
C ILE A 320 -16.51 0.01 -1.93
N LEU A 321 -16.75 1.24 -1.49
CA LEU A 321 -16.37 1.66 -0.15
C LEU A 321 -17.20 0.97 0.95
N GLU A 322 -18.51 0.79 0.73
CA GLU A 322 -19.40 0.07 1.65
C GLU A 322 -19.04 -1.42 1.76
N HIS A 323 -18.46 -2.00 0.70
CA HIS A 323 -17.94 -3.36 0.72
C HIS A 323 -16.68 -3.49 1.60
N TYR A 324 -15.70 -2.60 1.42
CA TYR A 324 -14.43 -2.69 2.16
C TYR A 324 -14.47 -2.14 3.59
N TYR A 325 -15.36 -1.19 3.86
CA TYR A 325 -15.51 -0.58 5.18
C TYR A 325 -16.88 -0.94 5.75
N THR A 326 -16.91 -1.88 6.70
CA THR A 326 -18.17 -2.50 7.14
C THR A 326 -19.01 -1.55 7.99
N GLY A 327 -20.30 -1.42 7.64
CA GLY A 327 -21.27 -0.65 8.42
C GLY A 327 -21.07 0.87 8.36
N VAL A 328 -20.30 1.36 7.39
CA VAL A 328 -20.08 2.80 7.22
C VAL A 328 -21.25 3.48 6.52
N THR A 329 -21.26 4.80 6.62
CA THR A 329 -22.06 5.70 5.80
C THR A 329 -21.15 6.64 5.04
N ILE A 330 -21.57 7.04 3.85
CA ILE A 330 -20.84 7.94 2.98
C ILE A 330 -21.67 9.20 2.78
N GLY A 331 -21.03 10.36 2.90
CA GLY A 331 -21.71 11.62 2.66
C GLY A 331 -20.77 12.81 2.66
N PRO A 332 -21.29 14.02 2.40
CA PRO A 332 -20.53 15.24 2.60
C PRO A 332 -20.16 15.39 4.08
N LEU A 333 -19.02 16.02 4.37
CA LEU A 333 -18.73 16.48 5.72
C LEU A 333 -19.79 17.53 6.13
N GLU A 334 -20.75 17.15 6.96
CA GLU A 334 -21.80 18.06 7.42
C GLU A 334 -21.34 18.91 8.61
N ALA A 335 -21.92 20.12 8.74
CA ALA A 335 -21.71 20.94 9.93
C ALA A 335 -22.49 20.29 11.08
N GLY A 336 -21.76 19.74 12.06
CA GLY A 336 -22.34 19.32 13.34
C GLY A 336 -23.02 20.44 14.10
#